data_AF-A0A1G9N2P7-F1
#
_entry.id   AF-A0A1G9N2P7-F1
#
_cell.length_a   1.000
_cell.length_b   1.000
_cell.length_c   1.000
_cell.angle_alpha   90.00
_cell.angle_beta   90.00
_cell.angle_gamma   90.00
#
_symmetry.space_group_name_H-M   'P 1'
#
loop_
_entity.id
_entity.type
_entity.pdbx_description
1 polymer ?
#
loop_
_entity_poly.entity_id
_entity_poly.type
_entity_poly.pdbx_seq_one_letter_code
_entity_poly.pdbx_strand_id
1 'polypeptide(L)'
;MTSPTPVRCAIYTRKSSEEGLDQGFNTLDAQHEACAAYVASQKHEGWRLVKDRFDDGGFSGGNTDRPALQRLLAESTRAVSA
;
A
#
# COMPACT_ATOMS: atom_id res chain seq x y z
N MET A 1 2.77 -30.73 8.36
CA MET A 1 2.36 -29.69 7.39
C MET A 1 3.02 -28.40 7.86
N THR A 2 3.98 -27.86 7.10
CA THR A 2 4.72 -26.65 7.46
C THR A 2 3.84 -25.43 7.24
N SER A 3 3.71 -24.55 8.24
CA SER A 3 2.99 -23.29 8.08
C SER A 3 3.71 -22.40 7.06
N PRO A 4 2.97 -21.66 6.22
CA PRO A 4 3.56 -20.82 5.18
C PRO A 4 4.44 -19.73 5.80
N THR A 5 5.56 -19.45 5.15
CA THR A 5 6.45 -18.33 5.52
C THR A 5 5.68 -17.01 5.41
N PRO A 6 5.72 -16.13 6.42
CA PRO A 6 5.01 -14.85 6.35
C PRO A 6 5.45 -14.00 5.17
N VAL A 7 4.49 -13.50 4.39
CA VAL A 7 4.71 -12.54 3.29
C VAL A 7 4.16 -11.18 3.73
N ARG A 8 5.04 -10.20 3.92
CA ARG A 8 4.62 -8.82 4.25
C ARG A 8 4.14 -8.11 2.99
N CYS A 9 2.93 -7.58 3.01
CA CYS A 9 2.34 -6.84 1.91
C CYS A 9 2.17 -5.38 2.31
N ALA A 10 2.51 -4.45 1.42
CA ALA A 10 2.20 -3.04 1.57
C ALA A 10 1.33 -2.58 0.40
N ILE A 11 0.45 -1.62 0.66
CA ILE A 11 -0.45 -1.06 -0.34
C ILE A 11 -0.04 0.38 -0.58
N TYR A 12 0.19 0.70 -1.85
CA TYR A 12 0.44 2.05 -2.32
C TYR A 12 -0.73 2.52 -3.16
N THR A 13 -1.33 3.66 -2.82
CA THR A 13 -2.40 4.27 -3.62
C THR A 13 -1.99 5.65 -4.12
N ARG A 14 -2.53 6.04 -5.28
CA ARG A 14 -2.26 7.35 -5.89
C ARG A 14 -3.51 7.91 -6.56
N LYS A 15 -3.67 9.22 -6.49
CA LYS A 15 -4.62 10.00 -7.27
C LYS A 15 -3.90 11.21 -7.85
N SER A 16 -4.05 11.49 -9.14
CA SER A 16 -3.39 12.65 -9.78
C SER A 16 -4.06 13.98 -9.51
N SER A 17 -5.32 13.98 -9.06
CA SER A 17 -6.10 15.19 -8.78
C SER A 17 -6.32 15.34 -7.29
N GLU A 18 -6.39 16.58 -6.82
CA GLU A 18 -6.78 16.94 -5.46
C GLU A 18 -8.30 16.91 -5.26
N GLU A 19 -9.07 16.83 -6.35
CA GLU A 19 -10.53 16.82 -6.34
C GLU A 19 -11.08 15.75 -5.37
N GLY A 20 -11.82 16.15 -4.35
CA GLY A 20 -12.44 15.24 -3.40
C GLY A 20 -11.48 14.47 -2.49
N LEU A 21 -10.22 14.89 -2.34
CA LEU A 21 -9.31 14.34 -1.33
C LEU A 21 -9.72 14.71 0.10
N ASP A 22 -10.43 15.82 0.26
CA ASP A 22 -10.98 16.33 1.52
C ASP A 22 -12.22 15.57 2.00
N GLN A 23 -12.83 14.76 1.12
CA GLN A 23 -13.96 13.91 1.48
C GLN A 23 -13.52 12.80 2.43
N GLY A 24 -14.37 12.47 3.41
CA GLY A 24 -14.08 11.42 4.40
C GLY A 24 -13.90 10.02 3.81
N PHE A 25 -14.33 9.81 2.56
CA PHE A 25 -14.01 8.62 1.76
C PHE A 25 -13.82 9.04 0.30
N ASN A 26 -12.67 8.70 -0.28
CA ASN A 26 -12.36 9.05 -1.66
C ASN A 26 -11.76 7.86 -2.42
N THR A 27 -11.32 8.09 -3.66
CA THR A 27 -10.82 7.01 -4.52
C THR A 27 -9.54 6.35 -4.01
N LEU A 28 -8.75 6.99 -3.14
CA LEU A 28 -7.61 6.36 -2.46
C LEU A 28 -8.09 5.31 -1.47
N ASP A 29 -9.15 5.60 -0.71
CA ASP A 29 -9.76 4.64 0.22
C ASP A 29 -10.33 3.44 -0.52
N ALA A 30 -11.10 3.68 -1.58
CA ALA A 30 -11.67 2.61 -2.42
C ALA A 30 -10.58 1.70 -3.02
N GLN A 31 -9.46 2.28 -3.49
CA GLN A 31 -8.30 1.52 -3.97
C GLN A 31 -7.66 0.71 -2.83
N HIS A 32 -7.46 1.32 -1.66
CA HIS A 32 -6.85 0.66 -0.52
C HIS A 32 -7.70 -0.52 -0.03
N GLU A 33 -9.01 -0.35 0.10
CA GLU A 33 -9.93 -1.41 0.51
C GLU A 33 -9.93 -2.58 -0.46
N ALA A 34 -9.95 -2.33 -1.78
CA ALA A 34 -9.88 -3.37 -2.79
C ALA A 34 -8.58 -4.18 -2.68
N CYS A 35 -7.44 -3.51 -2.56
CA CYS A 35 -6.14 -4.17 -2.37
C CYS A 35 -6.07 -4.92 -1.03
N ALA A 36 -6.61 -4.36 0.05
CA ALA A 36 -6.61 -4.98 1.37
C ALA A 36 -7.46 -6.25 1.40
N ALA A 37 -8.63 -6.23 0.75
CA ALA A 37 -9.48 -7.41 0.57
C ALA A 37 -8.74 -8.50 -0.22
N TYR A 38 -8.00 -8.11 -1.28
CA TYR A 38 -7.18 -9.06 -2.04
C TYR A 38 -6.09 -9.68 -1.17
N VAL A 39 -5.31 -8.89 -0.43
CA VAL A 39 -4.30 -9.41 0.52
C VAL A 39 -4.92 -10.35 1.54
N ALA A 40 -6.09 -9.99 2.09
CA ALA A 40 -6.80 -10.83 3.06
C ALA A 40 -7.25 -12.17 2.46
N SER A 41 -7.61 -12.21 1.17
CA SER A 41 -7.95 -13.47 0.49
C SER A 41 -6.75 -14.44 0.40
N GLN A 42 -5.53 -13.91 0.39
CA GLN A 42 -4.27 -14.67 0.34
C GLN A 42 -3.69 -15.03 1.72
N LYS A 43 -4.46 -14.85 2.81
CA LYS A 43 -3.99 -15.16 4.18
C LYS A 43 -3.46 -16.60 4.34
N HIS A 44 -4.00 -17.54 3.56
CA HIS A 44 -3.62 -18.96 3.59
C HIS A 44 -2.22 -19.20 2.99
N GLU A 45 -1.74 -18.29 2.15
CA GLU A 45 -0.37 -18.24 1.62
C GLU A 45 0.59 -17.47 2.55
N GLY A 46 0.15 -17.13 3.76
CA GLY A 46 0.97 -16.42 4.75
C GLY A 46 1.03 -14.90 4.56
N TRP A 47 0.20 -14.33 3.67
CA TRP A 47 0.19 -12.90 3.38
C TRP A 47 -0.35 -12.08 4.56
N ARG A 48 0.32 -10.98 4.89
CA ARG A 48 -0.04 -10.06 5.97
C ARG A 48 0.19 -8.62 5.55
N LEU A 49 -0.88 -7.83 5.57
CA LEU A 49 -0.81 -6.39 5.33
C LEU A 49 -0.05 -5.69 6.46
N VAL A 50 0.89 -4.83 6.12
CA VAL A 50 1.58 -3.95 7.08
C VAL A 50 0.63 -2.85 7.56
N LYS A 51 0.89 -2.31 8.76
CA LYS A 51 0.04 -1.27 9.37
C LYS A 51 0.16 0.08 8.65
N ASP A 52 1.31 0.36 8.05
CA ASP A 52 1.57 1.63 7.41
C ASP A 52 0.75 1.80 6.13
N ARG A 53 0.22 3.02 5.97
CA ARG A 53 -0.54 3.45 4.80
C ARG A 53 0.34 4.34 3.92
N PHE A 54 0.31 4.10 2.60
CA PHE A 54 1.14 4.81 1.64
C PHE A 54 0.27 5.40 0.53
N ASP A 55 -0.20 6.63 0.74
CA ASP A 55 -1.12 7.31 -0.16
C ASP A 55 -0.52 8.61 -0.69
N ASP A 56 -0.61 8.82 -1.99
CA ASP A 56 -0.23 10.08 -2.66
C ASP A 56 -1.42 10.66 -3.44
N GLY A 57 -2.14 11.59 -2.81
CA GLY A 57 -3.19 12.39 -3.46
C GLY A 57 -2.61 13.68 -4.08
N GLY A 58 -3.04 14.02 -5.30
CA GLY A 58 -2.55 15.19 -6.04
C GLY A 58 -1.20 14.98 -6.75
N PHE A 59 -0.69 13.73 -6.80
CA PHE A 59 0.63 13.45 -7.38
C PHE A 59 0.56 12.86 -8.78
N SER A 60 1.41 13.37 -9.66
CA SER A 60 1.58 12.86 -11.03
C SER A 60 2.09 11.41 -11.03
N GLY A 61 1.66 10.64 -12.04
CA GLY A 61 2.21 9.31 -12.32
C GLY A 61 3.47 9.34 -13.19
N GLY A 62 3.88 10.52 -13.67
CA GLY A 62 4.98 10.70 -14.62
C GLY A 62 6.39 10.70 -14.02
N ASN A 63 6.52 10.70 -12.69
CA ASN A 63 7.80 10.64 -11.98
C ASN A 63 7.69 9.82 -10.69
N THR A 64 8.77 9.70 -9.94
CA THR A 64 8.83 8.99 -8.65
C THR A 64 8.94 9.94 -7.45
N ASP A 65 8.84 11.25 -7.66
CA ASP A 65 8.94 12.29 -6.61
C ASP A 65 7.63 12.36 -5.80
N ARG A 66 7.41 11.29 -5.05
CA ARG A 66 6.14 10.92 -4.46
C ARG A 66 6.38 10.48 -3.01
N PRO A 67 6.00 11.31 -2.01
CA PRO A 67 6.42 11.11 -0.63
C PRO A 67 6.07 9.72 -0.09
N ALA A 68 4.84 9.24 -0.33
CA ALA A 68 4.44 7.93 0.17
C ALA A 68 5.14 6.79 -0.59
N LEU A 69 5.34 6.92 -1.90
CA LEU A 69 6.10 5.94 -2.67
C LEU A 69 7.56 5.83 -2.19
N GLN A 70 8.23 6.97 -1.99
CA GLN A 70 9.62 6.98 -1.51
C GLN A 70 9.73 6.31 -0.13
N ARG A 71 8.76 6.58 0.74
CA ARG A 71 8.70 5.96 2.08
C ARG A 71 8.47 4.46 2.01
N LEU A 72 7.64 3.98 1.09
CA LEU A 72 7.44 2.55 0.84
C LEU A 72 8.73 1.87 0.36
N LEU A 73 9.43 2.46 -0.61
CA LEU A 73 10.67 1.91 -1.15
C LEU A 73 11.78 1.86 -0.10
N ALA A 74 11.83 2.85 0.79
CA ALA A 74 12.75 2.84 1.92
C ALA A 74 12.42 1.72 2.93
N GLU A 75 11.14 1.49 3.22
CA GLU A 75 10.70 0.41 4.12
C GLU A 75 10.94 -0.98 3.52
N SER A 76 10.71 -1.18 2.22
CA SER A 76 10.97 -2.46 1.55
C SER A 76 12.46 -2.82 1.55
N THR A 77 13.34 -1.81 1.48
CA THR A 77 14.80 -2.02 1.50
C THR A 77 15.33 -2.38 2.89
N ARG A 78 14.67 -1.93 3.97
CA ARG A 78 15.09 -2.22 5.36
C ARG A 78 14.77 -3.65 5.81
N ALA A 79 13.88 -4.34 5.12
CA ALA A 79 13.36 -5.65 5.53
C ALA A 79 14.34 -6.84 5.32
N VAL A 80 15.59 -6.59 4.91
CA VAL A 80 16.61 -7.64 4.66
C VAL A 80 17.46 -7.98 5.91
N SER A 81 17.09 -7.48 7.09
CA SER A 81 17.78 -7.79 8.35
C SER A 81 16.86 -8.51 9.33
N ALA A 82 16.69 -9.82 9.15
CA ALA A 82 16.25 -10.76 10.17
C ALA A 82 16.75 -12.18 9.84
#